data_AF-A0A4Q2XN91-F1
#
_entry.id   AF-A0A4Q2XN91-F1
#
_cell.length_a   1.000
_cell.length_b   1.000
_cell.length_c   1.000
_cell.angle_alpha   90.00
_cell.angle_beta   90.00
_cell.angle_gamma   90.00
#
_symmetry.space_group_name_H-M   'P 1'
#
loop_
_entity.id
_entity.type
_entity.pdbx_description
1 polymer ?
#
loop_
_entity_poly.entity_id
_entity_poly.type
_entity_poly.pdbx_seq_one_letter_code
_entity_poly.pdbx_strand_id
1 'polypeptide(L)'
;MVLLHSAACASAVPVEVIEAKLREIRFTSFSVSEATLSDTLTSLRKKADRITAENPVPGAVPLDIILVPSAAVPGDTGNHPPLTVSYDGSDVTLETILREIGKTANHDVFLTSAGVVFTPKGLPPFPNPSAEKGDIFRQITSAGSD
;
A
#
# COMPACT_ATOMS: atom_id res chain seq x y z
N MET A 1 -23.21 24.20 32.15
CA MET A 1 -23.30 22.73 32.30
C MET A 1 -22.51 22.13 31.15
N VAL A 2 -21.56 21.27 31.48
CA VAL A 2 -20.36 20.94 30.70
C VAL A 2 -20.50 19.54 30.07
N LEU A 3 -20.04 19.41 28.82
CA LEU A 3 -19.71 18.18 28.04
C LEU A 3 -20.91 17.29 27.63
N LEU A 4 -20.95 16.64 26.47
CA LEU A 4 -19.88 16.01 25.71
C LEU A 4 -19.95 16.34 24.21
N HIS A 5 -18.83 16.79 23.66
CA HIS A 5 -18.50 16.60 22.25
C HIS A 5 -18.17 15.11 22.05
N SER A 6 -19.10 14.32 21.50
CA SER A 6 -18.74 13.05 20.86
C SER A 6 -18.11 13.37 19.50
N ALA A 7 -16.88 13.88 19.53
CA ALA A 7 -15.99 13.69 18.40
C ALA A 7 -15.71 12.19 18.35
N ALA A 8 -16.38 11.48 17.45
CA ALA A 8 -15.93 10.18 17.01
C ALA A 8 -14.56 10.41 16.36
N CYS A 9 -13.52 10.39 17.19
CA CYS A 9 -12.15 10.36 16.77
C CYS A 9 -12.03 9.07 15.96
N ALA A 10 -11.93 9.19 14.64
CA ALA A 10 -11.62 8.08 13.77
C ALA A 10 -10.33 7.47 14.31
N SER A 11 -10.46 6.35 15.02
CA SER A 11 -9.35 5.74 15.72
C SER A 11 -8.35 5.33 14.66
N ALA A 12 -7.21 6.03 14.61
CA ALA A 12 -6.13 5.71 13.69
C ALA A 12 -5.80 4.23 13.86
N VAL A 13 -5.92 3.47 12.78
CA VAL A 13 -5.76 2.03 12.85
C VAL A 13 -4.28 1.76 13.10
N PRO A 14 -3.93 1.01 14.16
CA PRO A 14 -2.53 0.73 14.45
C PRO A 14 -1.91 -0.06 13.31
N VAL A 15 -0.70 0.31 12.91
CA VAL A 15 0.00 -0.29 11.77
C VAL A 15 0.25 -1.79 11.94
N GLU A 16 0.35 -2.26 13.18
CA GLU A 16 0.45 -3.69 13.50
C GLU A 16 -0.78 -4.49 13.02
N VAL A 17 -1.98 -3.90 13.08
CA VAL A 17 -3.22 -4.52 12.58
C VAL A 17 -3.21 -4.59 11.06
N ILE A 18 -2.67 -3.57 10.40
CA ILE A 18 -2.54 -3.54 8.93
C ILE A 18 -1.50 -4.58 8.50
N GLU A 19 -0.34 -4.65 9.15
CA GLU A 19 0.69 -5.64 8.89
C GLU A 19 0.17 -7.07 9.09
N ALA A 20 -0.54 -7.33 10.18
CA ALA A 20 -1.18 -8.62 10.43
C ALA A 20 -2.15 -8.99 9.31
N LYS A 21 -2.98 -8.03 8.87
CA LYS A 21 -3.92 -8.23 7.77
C LYS A 21 -3.23 -8.55 6.45
N LEU A 22 -2.11 -7.89 6.13
CA LEU A 22 -1.32 -8.18 4.93
C LEU A 22 -0.74 -9.61 4.95
N ARG A 23 -0.41 -10.14 6.13
CA ARG A 23 0.08 -11.52 6.30
C ARG A 23 -1.02 -12.58 6.25
N GLU A 24 -2.23 -12.19 6.65
CA GLU A 24 -3.40 -13.08 6.66
C GLU A 24 -3.96 -13.28 5.24
N ILE A 25 -3.94 -12.23 4.41
CA ILE A 25 -4.37 -12.31 3.02
C ILE A 25 -3.36 -13.13 2.21
N ARG A 26 -3.74 -14.36 1.89
CA ARG A 26 -2.95 -15.30 1.08
C ARG A 26 -3.55 -15.48 -0.31
N PHE A 27 -2.69 -15.46 -1.31
CA PHE A 27 -3.02 -15.73 -2.69
C PHE A 27 -2.58 -17.15 -3.04
N THR A 28 -3.53 -18.00 -3.42
CA THR A 28 -3.23 -19.32 -4.00
C THR A 28 -2.36 -19.18 -5.25
N SER A 29 -2.67 -18.17 -6.09
CA SER A 29 -1.82 -17.72 -7.19
C SER A 29 -2.05 -16.24 -7.48
N PHE A 30 -0.99 -15.53 -7.88
CA PHE A 30 -1.07 -14.17 -8.41
C PHE A 30 0.02 -13.97 -9.46
N SER A 31 -0.40 -13.62 -10.67
CA SER A 31 0.50 -13.39 -11.80
C SER A 31 0.08 -12.14 -12.56
N VAL A 32 1.05 -11.30 -12.88
CA VAL A 32 0.93 -10.14 -13.77
C VAL A 32 2.16 -10.11 -14.67
N SER A 33 1.97 -9.79 -15.95
CA SER A 33 3.05 -9.71 -16.94
C SER A 33 2.95 -8.38 -17.66
N GLU A 34 4.02 -7.60 -17.62
CA GLU A 34 4.16 -6.32 -18.32
C GLU A 34 2.98 -5.36 -18.08
N ALA A 35 2.44 -5.35 -16.86
CA ALA A 35 1.35 -4.46 -16.47
C ALA A 35 1.90 -3.19 -15.84
N THR A 36 1.20 -2.06 -15.97
CA THR A 36 1.60 -0.84 -15.26
C THR A 36 1.54 -1.06 -13.75
N LEU A 37 2.39 -0.36 -12.98
CA LEU A 37 2.36 -0.43 -11.52
C LEU A 37 0.97 -0.09 -10.98
N SER A 38 0.32 0.96 -11.51
CA SER A 38 -1.03 1.36 -11.12
C SER A 38 -2.06 0.25 -11.36
N ASP A 39 -2.05 -0.38 -12.54
CA ASP A 39 -2.97 -1.46 -12.88
C ASP A 39 -2.72 -2.71 -12.03
N THR A 40 -1.44 -3.00 -11.75
CA THR A 40 -1.02 -4.10 -10.89
C THR A 40 -1.53 -3.91 -9.47
N LEU A 41 -1.30 -2.74 -8.87
CA LEU A 41 -1.77 -2.42 -7.51
C LEU A 41 -3.29 -2.41 -7.44
N THR A 42 -3.97 -1.91 -8.47
CA THR A 42 -5.45 -1.93 -8.56
C THR A 42 -5.97 -3.36 -8.63
N SER A 43 -5.35 -4.22 -9.44
CA SER A 43 -5.74 -5.63 -9.58
C SER A 43 -5.48 -6.41 -8.30
N LEU A 44 -4.34 -6.15 -7.65
CA LEU A 44 -3.96 -6.74 -6.37
C LEU A 44 -4.95 -6.35 -5.28
N ARG A 45 -5.31 -5.06 -5.17
CA ARG A 45 -6.34 -4.56 -4.25
C ARG A 45 -7.67 -5.26 -4.48
N LYS A 46 -8.19 -5.29 -5.71
CA LYS A 46 -9.47 -5.94 -6.02
C LYS A 46 -9.49 -7.41 -5.62
N LYS A 47 -8.37 -8.11 -5.81
CA LYS A 47 -8.25 -9.52 -5.45
C LYS A 47 -8.13 -9.72 -3.93
N ALA A 48 -7.41 -8.83 -3.23
CA ALA A 48 -7.34 -8.80 -1.77
C ALA A 48 -8.72 -8.51 -1.14
N ASP A 49 -9.47 -7.55 -1.69
CA ASP A 49 -10.83 -7.21 -1.27
C ASP A 49 -11.77 -8.41 -1.44
N ARG A 50 -11.65 -9.14 -2.56
CA ARG A 50 -12.43 -10.37 -2.78
C ARG A 50 -12.10 -11.45 -1.75
N ILE A 51 -10.82 -11.72 -1.48
CA ILE A 51 -10.41 -12.71 -0.46
C ILE A 51 -10.97 -12.31 0.92
N THR A 52 -10.89 -11.03 1.26
CA THR A 52 -11.42 -10.49 2.52
C THR A 52 -12.94 -10.58 2.57
N ALA A 53 -13.64 -10.39 1.45
CA ALA A 53 -15.10 -10.52 1.38
C ALA A 53 -15.56 -11.99 1.48
N GLU A 54 -14.76 -12.93 0.97
CA GLU A 54 -15.01 -14.36 1.10
C GLU A 54 -14.79 -14.85 2.55
N ASN A 55 -13.89 -14.20 3.30
CA ASN A 55 -13.62 -14.48 4.71
C ASN A 55 -13.66 -13.19 5.56
N PRO A 56 -14.86 -12.65 5.85
CA PRO A 56 -14.98 -11.38 6.56
C PRO A 56 -14.56 -11.54 8.02
N VAL A 57 -13.47 -10.88 8.40
CA VAL A 57 -13.05 -10.79 9.80
C VAL A 57 -13.82 -9.64 10.47
N PRO A 58 -14.60 -9.89 11.54
CA PRO A 58 -15.29 -8.82 12.26
C PRO A 58 -14.28 -7.84 12.85
N GLY A 59 -14.43 -6.55 12.53
CA GLY A 59 -13.46 -5.50 12.88
C GLY A 59 -12.36 -5.28 11.83
N ALA A 60 -12.44 -5.93 10.66
CA ALA A 60 -11.51 -5.70 9.57
C ALA A 60 -11.57 -4.24 9.09
N VAL A 61 -10.40 -3.59 9.12
CA VAL A 61 -10.19 -2.23 8.64
C VAL A 61 -10.04 -2.23 7.12
N PRO A 62 -10.63 -1.30 6.36
CA PRO A 62 -10.38 -1.18 4.93
C PRO A 62 -8.87 -1.01 4.65
N LEU A 63 -8.34 -1.82 3.73
CA LEU A 63 -6.95 -1.71 3.29
C LEU A 63 -6.92 -0.87 2.02
N ASP A 64 -6.31 0.30 2.07
CA ASP A 64 -6.04 1.09 0.86
C ASP A 64 -4.62 0.83 0.35
N ILE A 65 -4.46 0.83 -0.98
CA ILE A 65 -3.14 0.74 -1.63
C ILE A 65 -2.99 1.99 -2.48
N ILE A 66 -2.09 2.87 -2.06
CA ILE A 66 -1.92 4.21 -2.60
C ILE A 66 -0.58 4.25 -3.35
N LEU A 67 -0.62 4.69 -4.60
CA LEU A 67 0.57 4.97 -5.40
C LEU A 67 0.81 6.48 -5.46
N VAL A 68 1.97 6.93 -4.96
CA VAL A 68 2.39 8.32 -5.08
C VAL A 68 3.02 8.54 -6.46
N PRO A 69 2.45 9.39 -7.33
CA PRO A 69 2.99 9.62 -8.66
C PRO A 69 4.34 10.37 -8.58
N SER A 70 5.31 9.96 -9.42
CA SER A 70 6.61 10.64 -9.53
C SER A 70 6.54 12.12 -9.92
N ALA A 71 5.41 12.57 -10.49
CA ALA A 71 5.17 13.99 -10.82
C ALA A 71 5.14 14.93 -9.60
N ALA A 72 5.20 14.39 -8.38
CA ALA A 72 5.32 15.17 -7.15
C ALA A 72 6.69 15.83 -6.96
N VAL A 73 7.68 15.60 -7.84
CA VAL A 73 8.93 16.36 -7.86
C VAL A 73 8.70 17.71 -8.57
N PRO A 74 8.69 18.85 -7.87
CA PRO A 74 8.54 20.15 -8.52
C PRO A 74 9.70 20.38 -9.50
N GLY A 75 9.38 20.47 -10.79
CA GLY A 75 10.34 20.73 -11.87
C GLY A 75 10.51 19.58 -12.88
N ASP A 76 9.88 18.43 -12.65
CA ASP A 76 9.97 17.29 -13.57
C ASP A 76 8.76 17.24 -14.53
N THR A 77 8.91 17.86 -15.71
CA THR A 77 7.94 17.85 -16.82
C THR A 77 8.14 16.66 -17.78
N GLY A 78 8.94 15.66 -17.39
CA GLY A 78 9.23 14.49 -18.21
C GLY A 78 8.00 13.60 -18.43
N ASN A 79 7.77 13.20 -19.69
CA ASN A 79 6.95 12.05 -20.02
C ASN A 79 7.71 10.79 -19.57
N HIS A 80 7.56 10.43 -18.30
CA HIS A 80 8.11 9.18 -17.79
C HIS A 80 7.32 8.02 -18.39
N PRO A 81 7.98 7.03 -19.02
CA PRO A 81 7.28 5.84 -19.48
C PRO A 81 6.54 5.19 -18.30
N PRO A 82 5.34 4.63 -18.52
CA PRO A 82 4.61 3.95 -17.46
C PRO A 82 5.48 2.82 -16.92
N LEU A 83 5.73 2.85 -15.61
CA LEU A 83 6.51 1.82 -14.95
C LEU A 83 5.77 0.50 -15.04
N THR A 84 6.35 -0.48 -15.75
CA THR A 84 5.78 -1.82 -15.89
C THR A 84 6.42 -2.77 -14.88
N VAL A 85 5.61 -3.69 -14.35
CA VAL A 85 6.03 -4.72 -13.42
C VAL A 85 5.52 -6.08 -13.89
N SER A 86 6.35 -7.09 -13.67
CA SER A 86 6.00 -8.49 -13.84
C SER A 86 6.21 -9.19 -12.50
N TYR A 87 5.26 -10.02 -12.12
CA TYR A 87 5.30 -10.81 -10.90
C TYR A 87 4.57 -12.12 -11.15
N ASP A 88 5.14 -13.23 -10.71
CA ASP A 88 4.49 -14.54 -10.69
C ASP A 88 4.77 -15.20 -9.34
N GLY A 89 3.71 -15.62 -8.65
CA GLY A 89 3.84 -16.27 -7.36
C GLY A 89 2.63 -17.11 -6.99
N SER A 90 2.88 -18.16 -6.21
CA SER A 90 1.85 -19.06 -5.66
C SER A 90 2.06 -19.28 -4.17
N ASP A 91 0.96 -19.47 -3.43
CA ASP A 91 0.92 -19.50 -1.95
C ASP A 91 1.74 -18.37 -1.30
N VAL A 92 1.47 -17.14 -1.74
CA VAL A 92 2.18 -15.95 -1.27
C VAL A 92 1.26 -15.04 -0.47
N THR A 93 1.81 -14.32 0.50
CA THR A 93 1.05 -13.31 1.25
C THR A 93 0.97 -11.99 0.49
N LEU A 94 -0.04 -11.17 0.78
CA LEU A 94 -0.15 -9.82 0.23
C LEU A 94 1.09 -8.98 0.58
N GLU A 95 1.60 -9.10 1.80
CA GLU A 95 2.84 -8.43 2.22
C GLU A 95 4.01 -8.77 1.30
N THR A 96 4.22 -10.06 0.99
CA THR A 96 5.29 -10.52 0.10
C THR A 96 5.14 -9.95 -1.31
N ILE A 97 3.92 -10.00 -1.87
CA ILE A 97 3.67 -9.45 -3.21
C ILE A 97 4.00 -7.95 -3.24
N LEU A 98 3.50 -7.18 -2.27
CA LEU A 98 3.73 -5.73 -2.20
C LEU A 98 5.22 -5.40 -2.08
N ARG A 99 5.96 -6.19 -1.30
CA ARG A 99 7.42 -6.02 -1.16
C ARG A 99 8.15 -6.25 -2.47
N GLU A 100 7.86 -7.35 -3.17
CA GLU A 100 8.50 -7.69 -4.43
C GLU A 100 8.12 -6.72 -5.55
N ILE A 101 6.85 -6.33 -5.66
CA ILE A 101 6.42 -5.28 -6.59
C ILE A 101 7.16 -3.98 -6.30
N GLY A 102 7.29 -3.58 -5.03
CA GLY A 102 8.04 -2.39 -4.63
C GLY A 102 9.50 -2.44 -5.08
N LYS A 103 10.17 -3.57 -4.87
CA LYS A 103 11.56 -3.79 -5.35
C LYS A 103 11.65 -3.68 -6.87
N THR A 104 10.82 -4.41 -7.60
CA THR A 104 10.80 -4.42 -9.08
C THR A 104 10.51 -3.03 -9.63
N ALA A 105 9.63 -2.27 -8.97
CA ALA A 105 9.28 -0.92 -9.31
C ALA A 105 10.30 0.14 -8.87
N ASN A 106 11.35 -0.23 -8.12
CA ASN A 106 12.23 0.73 -7.42
C ASN A 106 11.44 1.76 -6.60
N HIS A 107 10.41 1.29 -5.89
CA HIS A 107 9.57 2.06 -4.98
C HIS A 107 9.80 1.59 -3.54
N ASP A 108 9.88 2.55 -2.63
CA ASP A 108 9.77 2.30 -1.21
C ASP A 108 8.31 2.05 -0.85
N VAL A 109 8.07 1.09 0.04
CA VAL A 109 6.72 0.68 0.45
C VAL A 109 6.55 0.95 1.93
N PHE A 110 5.58 1.78 2.26
CA PHE A 110 5.29 2.26 3.61
C PHE A 110 3.95 1.73 4.10
N LEU A 111 3.91 1.34 5.37
CA LEU A 111 2.68 1.08 6.10
C LEU A 111 2.25 2.33 6.85
N THR A 112 1.00 2.71 6.66
CA THR A 112 0.35 3.86 7.29
C THR A 112 -0.93 3.42 7.97
N SER A 113 -1.54 4.26 8.80
CA SER A 113 -2.85 3.97 9.41
C SER A 113 -4.00 3.84 8.39
N ALA A 114 -3.80 4.34 7.17
CA ALA A 114 -4.75 4.22 6.06
C ALA A 114 -4.52 2.98 5.18
N GLY A 115 -3.35 2.34 5.25
CA GLY A 115 -3.02 1.17 4.46
C GLY A 115 -1.57 1.13 4.01
N VAL A 116 -1.35 0.89 2.71
CA VAL A 116 -0.04 0.73 2.09
C VAL A 116 0.21 1.86 1.11
N VAL A 117 1.37 2.50 1.19
CA VAL A 117 1.77 3.61 0.32
C VAL A 117 3.03 3.23 -0.45
N PHE A 118 2.97 3.31 -1.77
CA PHE A 118 4.10 3.15 -2.69
C PHE A 118 4.64 4.51 -3.08
N THR A 119 5.93 4.71 -2.89
CA THR A 119 6.62 5.96 -3.21
C THR A 119 7.84 5.69 -4.04
N PRO A 120 8.14 6.50 -5.06
CA PRO A 120 9.41 6.40 -5.76
C PRO A 120 10.57 6.49 -4.76
N LYS A 121 11.61 5.67 -4.97
CA LYS A 121 12.77 5.63 -4.07
C LYS A 121 13.33 7.03 -3.83
N GLY A 122 13.57 7.34 -2.55
CA GLY A 122 14.18 8.60 -2.14
C GLY A 122 13.22 9.80 -2.09
N LEU A 123 11.94 9.61 -2.39
CA LEU A 123 10.90 10.60 -2.13
C LEU A 123 10.21 10.32 -0.79
N PRO A 124 9.87 11.36 0.00
CA PRO A 124 9.09 11.17 1.20
C PRO A 124 7.66 10.70 0.85
N PRO A 125 6.94 10.03 1.78
CA PRO A 125 5.60 9.49 1.48
C PRO A 125 4.47 10.52 1.40
N PHE A 126 4.81 11.80 1.25
CA PHE A 126 3.88 12.93 1.25
C PHE A 126 3.79 13.58 -0.14
N PRO A 127 2.61 14.10 -0.56
CA PRO A 127 1.52 14.60 0.28
C PRO A 127 0.24 13.78 0.10
N ASN A 128 -0.03 12.84 1.01
CA ASN A 128 -1.38 12.27 1.13
C ASN A 128 -2.25 13.24 1.96
N PRO A 129 -3.30 13.88 1.41
CA PRO A 129 -4.16 14.80 2.14
C PRO A 129 -4.98 14.13 3.26
N SER A 130 -5.02 12.79 3.29
CA SER A 130 -5.67 11.99 4.33
C SER A 130 -4.72 11.51 5.43
N ALA A 131 -3.40 11.69 5.26
CA ALA A 131 -2.42 11.33 6.28
C ALA A 131 -2.09 12.58 7.08
N GLU A 132 -2.70 12.75 8.25
CA GLU A 132 -2.22 13.74 9.19
C GLU A 132 -0.75 13.43 9.54
N LYS A 133 -0.01 14.49 9.90
CA LYS A 133 1.45 14.61 9.96
C LYS A 133 2.23 13.57 10.82
N GLY A 134 1.60 12.50 11.30
CA GLY A 134 2.17 11.45 12.15
C GLY A 134 1.93 10.01 11.70
N ASP A 135 1.45 9.75 10.47
CA ASP A 135 0.90 8.44 10.08
C ASP A 135 1.80 7.48 9.27
N ILE A 136 3.13 7.68 9.23
CA ILE A 136 4.07 6.75 8.57
C ILE A 136 4.87 6.03 9.65
N PHE A 137 4.56 4.76 9.90
CA PHE A 137 5.16 4.03 11.02
C PHE A 137 6.20 3.00 10.59
N ARG A 138 6.18 2.48 9.35
CA ARG A 138 7.11 1.41 8.96
C ARG A 138 7.34 1.29 7.46
N GLN A 139 8.61 1.31 7.03
CA GLN A 139 9.01 0.91 5.69
C GLN A 139 9.17 -0.61 5.65
N ILE A 140 8.41 -1.29 4.77
CA ILE A 140 8.53 -2.75 4.57
C ILE A 140 9.44 -3.10 3.39
N THR A 141 9.80 -2.13 2.56
CA THR A 141 10.80 -2.30 1.49
C THR A 141 11.67 -1.08 1.40
N SER A 142 12.98 -1.28 1.51
CA SER A 142 14.01 -0.34 1.03
C SER A 142 14.47 -0.85 -0.33
N ALA A 143 14.16 -0.12 -1.40
CA ALA A 143 14.61 -0.51 -2.72
C ALA A 143 16.15 -0.40 -2.77
N GLY A 144 16.87 -1.53 -2.79
CA GLY A 144 18.33 -1.60 -2.91
C GLY A 144 19.10 -1.63 -1.59
N SER A 145 19.42 -2.84 -1.12
CA SER A 145 20.61 -3.11 -0.31
C SER A 145 21.08 -4.51 -0.70
N ASP A 146 21.78 -4.59 -1.81
CA ASP A 146 22.86 -5.56 -2.03
C ASP A 146 24.12 -4.76 -2.35
#